data_AF-A0A1I4UPJ4-F1
#
_entry.id   AF-A0A1I4UPJ4-F1
#
_cell.length_a   1.000
_cell.length_b   1.000
_cell.length_c   1.000
_cell.angle_alpha   90.00
_cell.angle_beta   90.00
_cell.angle_gamma   90.00
#
_symmetry.space_group_name_H-M   'P 1'
#
loop_
_entity.id
_entity.type
_entity.pdbx_description
1 polymer ?
#
loop_
_entity_poly.entity_id
_entity_poly.type
_entity_poly.pdbx_seq_one_letter_code
_entity_poly.pdbx_strand_id
1 'polypeptide(L)'
;MKRIYFLSILLSLLTPVLYAQDQRSFPTSELSVGAQYAMPLGDFREGSATFFDVKDPGYNYGIGGAVKYLLRLNKTYGFSLQTGAMRYHPKASATNTSGGFTAIPVKIGAQFRYRSLFAEPQFGFTYFADNHTFYQSGSTTYGLTIGSYITKHISLSANYERWNKGGFAASHVGVGVAYAFSLRGLHTVDSIMKERTPPPYRMRPVYDKTSEDWKTQRSYKALGWVSIGVGVPLTLLGLVTAIASAETNSIKPATYQWLIGSGVVVTSASIPFFILSHKYKKRTIRPL
;
A
#
# COMPACT_ATOMS: atom_id res chain seq x y z
N MET A 1 -10.77 22.05 9.11
CA MET A 1 -9.95 22.35 7.90
C MET A 1 -8.72 21.44 7.73
N LYS A 2 -7.99 21.03 8.78
CA LYS A 2 -6.78 20.16 8.67
C LYS A 2 -7.00 18.77 8.04
N ARG A 3 -8.22 18.23 8.09
CA ARG A 3 -8.55 16.88 7.54
C ARG A 3 -8.72 16.83 6.01
N ILE A 4 -9.04 17.96 5.37
CA ILE A 4 -9.24 18.02 3.91
C ILE A 4 -7.90 17.94 3.17
N TYR A 5 -6.87 18.63 3.66
CA TYR A 5 -5.52 18.57 3.09
C TYR A 5 -4.90 17.17 3.12
N PHE A 6 -5.19 16.38 4.16
CA PHE A 6 -4.70 15.00 4.26
C PHE A 6 -5.32 14.11 3.17
N LEU A 7 -6.61 14.31 2.87
CA LEU A 7 -7.31 13.61 1.78
C LEU A 7 -6.77 14.03 0.40
N SER A 8 -6.46 15.32 0.22
CA SER A 8 -5.87 15.84 -1.03
C SER A 8 -4.45 15.31 -1.26
N ILE A 9 -3.66 15.20 -0.18
CA ILE A 9 -2.30 14.63 -0.20
C ILE A 9 -2.38 13.12 -0.53
N LEU A 10 -3.31 12.38 0.08
CA LEU A 10 -3.54 10.96 -0.22
C LEU A 10 -3.98 10.74 -1.68
N LEU A 11 -4.83 11.62 -2.23
CA LEU A 11 -5.26 11.58 -3.63
C LEU A 11 -4.12 11.94 -4.60
N SER A 12 -3.21 12.83 -4.21
CA SER A 12 -2.04 13.21 -5.03
C SER A 12 -0.96 12.12 -5.10
N LEU A 13 -0.91 11.21 -4.12
CA LEU A 13 -0.02 10.05 -4.11
C LEU A 13 -0.47 8.93 -5.06
N LEU A 14 -1.73 8.94 -5.52
CA LEU A 14 -2.30 7.90 -6.39
C LEU A 14 -2.09 8.16 -7.89
N THR A 15 -1.76 9.39 -8.31
CA THR A 15 -1.64 9.74 -9.74
C THR A 15 -0.32 9.34 -10.42
N PRO A 16 0.87 9.35 -9.79
CA PRO A 16 2.11 9.05 -10.53
C PRO A 16 2.28 7.55 -10.84
N VAL A 17 1.59 6.66 -10.13
CA VAL A 17 1.74 5.21 -10.36
C VAL A 17 0.94 4.71 -11.58
N LEU A 18 -0.04 5.50 -12.04
CA LEU A 18 -0.92 5.13 -13.15
C LEU A 18 -0.23 5.13 -14.53
N TYR A 19 0.85 5.91 -14.72
CA TYR A 19 1.38 6.15 -16.07
C TYR A 19 2.74 5.51 -16.38
N ALA A 20 3.51 5.08 -15.38
CA ALA A 20 4.89 4.66 -15.60
C ALA A 20 5.11 3.14 -15.81
N GLN A 21 4.07 2.31 -15.63
CA GLN A 21 4.24 0.87 -15.66
C GLN A 21 3.29 0.20 -16.64
N ASP A 22 3.73 0.17 -17.91
CA ASP A 22 3.36 -0.88 -18.87
C ASP A 22 4.06 -2.20 -18.44
N GLN A 23 3.90 -2.57 -17.16
CA GLN A 23 4.37 -3.84 -16.65
C GLN A 23 3.39 -4.89 -17.14
N ARG A 24 3.88 -5.80 -17.99
CA ARG A 24 3.14 -7.01 -18.40
C ARG A 24 2.49 -7.60 -17.15
N SER A 25 1.16 -7.63 -17.17
CA SER A 25 0.34 -8.26 -16.14
C SER A 25 0.89 -9.66 -15.88
N PHE A 26 1.11 -10.02 -14.61
CA PHE A 26 1.25 -11.41 -14.25
C PHE A 26 -0.09 -12.08 -14.53
N PRO A 27 -0.16 -13.05 -15.46
CA PRO A 27 -1.41 -13.76 -15.71
C PRO A 27 -1.73 -14.75 -14.58
N THR A 28 -0.78 -15.06 -13.70
CA THR A 28 -0.89 -16.16 -12.74
C THR A 28 -1.33 -15.72 -11.36
N SER A 29 -1.83 -16.68 -10.56
CA SER A 29 -1.97 -16.52 -9.11
C SER A 29 -0.65 -16.09 -8.46
N GLU A 30 -0.78 -15.30 -7.40
CA GLU A 30 0.33 -14.73 -6.66
C GLU A 30 0.19 -15.04 -5.17
N LEU A 31 1.29 -15.42 -4.54
CA LEU A 31 1.42 -15.46 -3.08
C LEU A 31 2.26 -14.27 -2.66
N SER A 32 1.78 -13.46 -1.74
CA SER A 32 2.49 -12.27 -1.27
C SER A 32 2.71 -12.34 0.22
N VAL A 33 3.89 -11.94 0.67
CA VAL A 33 4.29 -11.91 2.08
C VAL A 33 4.88 -10.54 2.38
N GLY A 34 4.40 -9.87 3.42
CA GLY A 34 4.81 -8.49 3.68
C GLY A 34 4.71 -8.08 5.13
N ALA A 35 5.53 -7.09 5.49
CA ALA A 35 5.44 -6.41 6.78
C ALA A 35 4.33 -5.34 6.73
N GLN A 36 3.66 -5.16 7.84
CA GLN A 36 2.58 -4.19 8.02
C GLN A 36 2.80 -3.37 9.29
N TYR A 37 2.59 -2.07 9.15
CA TYR A 37 2.49 -1.13 10.25
C TYR A 37 1.04 -0.66 10.33
N ALA A 38 0.48 -0.53 11.53
CA ALA A 38 -0.85 -0.03 11.76
C ALA A 38 -0.90 1.06 12.81
N MET A 39 -1.73 2.04 12.53
CA MET A 39 -2.04 3.15 13.41
C MET A 39 -3.49 3.01 13.88
N PRO A 40 -3.72 2.66 15.16
CA PRO A 40 -5.03 2.71 15.79
C PRO A 40 -5.71 4.06 15.59
N LEU A 41 -7.04 4.06 15.43
CA LEU A 41 -7.86 5.26 15.24
C LEU A 41 -9.02 5.32 16.24
N GLY A 42 -9.45 6.55 16.57
CA GLY A 42 -10.58 6.81 17.45
C GLY A 42 -10.40 6.18 18.83
N ASP A 43 -11.47 5.58 19.34
CA ASP A 43 -11.53 4.95 20.67
C ASP A 43 -10.48 3.85 20.85
N PHE A 44 -10.09 3.17 19.76
CA PHE A 44 -9.01 2.16 19.80
C PHE A 44 -7.63 2.77 20.10
N ARG A 45 -7.41 4.05 19.75
CA ARG A 45 -6.19 4.78 20.08
C ARG A 45 -6.27 5.45 21.45
N GLU A 46 -7.42 6.02 21.78
CA GLU A 46 -7.59 6.86 22.97
C GLU A 46 -7.87 6.04 24.23
N GLY A 47 -8.41 4.83 24.07
CA GLY A 47 -8.94 4.01 25.15
C GLY A 47 -10.33 4.50 25.52
N SER A 48 -11.31 3.60 25.57
CA SER A 48 -12.69 3.95 25.94
C SER A 48 -12.91 3.78 27.44
N ALA A 49 -13.67 4.69 28.05
CA ALA A 49 -14.15 4.51 29.42
C ALA A 49 -15.38 3.61 29.37
N THR A 50 -15.29 2.42 29.97
CA THR A 50 -16.47 1.54 30.12
C THR A 50 -17.26 1.92 31.37
N PHE A 51 -18.53 1.48 31.43
CA PHE A 51 -19.55 1.86 32.43
C PHE A 51 -19.21 1.60 33.91
N PHE A 52 -18.02 1.09 34.24
CA PHE A 52 -17.58 0.77 35.60
C PHE A 52 -16.09 1.10 35.83
N ASP A 53 -15.66 2.32 35.51
CA ASP A 53 -14.35 2.92 35.89
C ASP A 53 -13.07 2.16 35.49
N VAL A 54 -13.21 1.07 34.70
CA VAL A 54 -12.09 0.38 34.06
C VAL A 54 -11.89 0.98 32.67
N LYS A 55 -10.84 1.79 32.54
CA LYS A 55 -10.44 2.40 31.28
C LYS A 55 -9.72 1.38 30.41
N ASP A 56 -10.22 1.12 29.21
CA ASP A 56 -9.51 0.28 28.26
C ASP A 56 -8.18 0.92 27.88
N PRO A 57 -7.07 0.15 27.82
CA PRO A 57 -5.79 0.70 27.40
C PRO A 57 -5.86 1.13 25.94
N GLY A 58 -5.62 2.41 25.67
CA GLY A 58 -5.44 2.91 24.31
C GLY A 58 -4.14 2.38 23.69
N TYR A 59 -4.12 2.15 22.37
CA TYR A 59 -2.97 1.61 21.66
C TYR A 59 -2.24 2.68 20.83
N ASN A 60 -0.91 2.61 20.78
CA ASN A 60 -0.08 3.56 20.02
C ASN A 60 0.12 3.14 18.58
N TYR A 61 0.53 1.90 18.38
CA TYR A 61 0.84 1.34 17.06
C TYR A 61 0.69 -0.18 17.06
N GLY A 62 0.55 -0.74 15.86
CA GLY A 62 0.59 -2.17 15.58
C GLY A 62 1.71 -2.48 14.58
N ILE A 63 2.45 -3.57 14.80
CA ILE A 63 3.45 -4.06 13.84
C ILE A 63 3.17 -5.54 13.63
N GLY A 64 3.31 -5.99 12.38
CA GLY A 64 3.01 -7.36 12.03
C GLY A 64 3.45 -7.75 10.63
N GLY A 65 2.99 -8.94 10.25
CA GLY A 65 3.16 -9.48 8.91
C GLY A 65 1.85 -10.03 8.39
N ALA A 66 1.69 -10.00 7.07
CA ALA A 66 0.58 -10.63 6.39
C ALA A 66 1.04 -11.48 5.22
N VAL A 67 0.32 -12.58 5.02
CA VAL A 67 0.41 -13.45 3.87
C VAL A 67 -0.89 -13.34 3.10
N LYS A 68 -0.80 -13.11 1.80
CA LYS A 68 -1.96 -12.96 0.93
C LYS A 68 -1.78 -13.79 -0.31
N TYR A 69 -2.72 -14.70 -0.53
CA TYR A 69 -2.87 -15.43 -1.76
C TYR A 69 -3.90 -14.71 -2.65
N LEU A 70 -3.54 -14.48 -3.91
CA LEU A 70 -4.38 -13.84 -4.92
C LEU A 70 -4.62 -14.83 -6.06
N LEU A 71 -5.86 -15.28 -6.19
CA LEU A 71 -6.37 -16.00 -7.33
C LEU A 71 -6.81 -14.99 -8.40
N ARG A 72 -6.03 -14.84 -9.47
CA ARG A 72 -6.40 -13.98 -10.59
C ARG A 72 -7.39 -14.69 -11.49
N LEU A 73 -8.53 -14.05 -11.75
CA LEU A 73 -9.49 -14.52 -12.76
C LEU A 73 -9.17 -13.93 -14.12
N ASN A 74 -8.73 -12.67 -14.14
CA ASN A 74 -8.23 -12.00 -15.34
C ASN A 74 -7.26 -10.86 -14.95
N LYS A 75 -6.95 -9.96 -15.90
CA LYS A 75 -6.04 -8.83 -15.68
C LYS A 75 -6.61 -7.75 -14.74
N THR A 76 -7.92 -7.73 -14.55
CA THR A 76 -8.66 -6.67 -13.83
C THR A 76 -9.22 -7.15 -12.51
N TYR A 77 -9.66 -8.40 -12.42
CA TYR A 77 -10.35 -8.96 -11.27
C TYR A 77 -9.63 -10.19 -10.72
N GLY A 78 -9.67 -10.33 -9.40
CA GLY A 78 -9.20 -11.52 -8.71
C GLY A 78 -9.83 -11.65 -7.33
N PHE A 79 -9.76 -12.85 -6.78
CA PHE A 79 -10.12 -13.13 -5.40
C PHE A 79 -8.86 -13.28 -4.55
N SER A 80 -8.90 -12.73 -3.35
CA SER A 80 -7.79 -12.78 -2.42
C SER A 80 -8.20 -13.45 -1.13
N LEU A 81 -7.29 -14.25 -0.58
CA LEU A 81 -7.33 -14.78 0.76
C LEU A 81 -6.12 -14.21 1.51
N GLN A 82 -6.36 -13.49 2.58
CA GLN A 82 -5.33 -12.85 3.38
C GLN A 82 -5.40 -13.34 4.82
N THR A 83 -4.25 -13.71 5.36
CA THR A 83 -4.05 -14.00 6.78
C THR A 83 -2.81 -13.27 7.31
N GLY A 84 -2.65 -13.13 8.61
CA GLY A 84 -1.49 -12.46 9.19
C GLY A 84 -1.49 -12.45 10.70
N ALA A 85 -0.49 -11.78 11.27
CA ALA A 85 -0.43 -11.52 12.70
C ALA A 85 0.05 -10.09 12.92
N MET A 86 -0.68 -9.33 13.72
CA MET A 86 -0.38 -7.95 14.07
C MET A 86 -0.41 -7.75 15.58
N ARG A 87 0.71 -7.35 16.16
CA ARG A 87 0.82 -7.08 17.60
C ARG A 87 0.63 -5.61 17.89
N TYR A 88 -0.34 -5.28 18.72
CA TYR A 88 -0.64 -3.93 19.15
C TYR A 88 0.01 -3.62 20.50
N HIS A 89 0.64 -2.45 20.58
CA HIS A 89 1.36 -2.01 21.77
C HIS A 89 0.56 -0.94 22.52
N PRO A 90 0.26 -1.15 23.81
CA PRO A 90 -0.51 -0.21 24.61
C PRO A 90 0.30 1.06 24.90
N LYS A 91 -0.39 2.15 25.23
CA LYS A 91 0.23 3.40 25.69
C LYS A 91 0.90 3.21 27.05
N ALA A 92 2.10 3.78 27.22
CA ALA A 92 2.88 3.72 28.46
C ALA A 92 2.14 4.31 29.69
N SER A 93 1.16 5.19 29.49
CA SER A 93 0.33 5.74 30.56
C SER A 93 -0.82 4.83 31.03
N ALA A 94 -0.97 3.62 30.47
CA ALA A 94 -1.90 2.62 30.99
C ALA A 94 -1.27 1.95 32.23
N THR A 95 -1.51 2.53 33.40
CA THR A 95 -0.73 2.37 34.63
C THR A 95 -0.73 0.99 35.30
N ASN A 96 -1.31 -0.09 34.74
CA ASN A 96 -1.24 -1.41 35.38
C ASN A 96 -1.50 -2.63 34.48
N THR A 97 -1.48 -2.50 33.15
CA THR A 97 -1.73 -3.64 32.27
C THR A 97 -0.67 -3.78 31.18
N SER A 98 0.11 -4.85 31.29
CA SER A 98 0.91 -5.49 30.23
C SER A 98 -0.01 -6.03 29.11
N GLY A 99 -0.89 -5.19 28.56
CA GLY A 99 -2.06 -5.57 27.77
C GLY A 99 -1.87 -5.51 26.26
N GLY A 100 -0.66 -5.73 25.74
CA GLY A 100 -0.49 -5.88 24.30
C GLY A 100 -1.17 -7.16 23.81
N PHE A 101 -1.86 -7.10 22.68
CA PHE A 101 -2.53 -8.26 22.10
C PHE A 101 -2.13 -8.46 20.64
N THR A 102 -2.35 -9.68 20.14
CA THR A 102 -2.08 -10.03 18.74
C THR A 102 -3.38 -10.27 18.00
N ALA A 103 -3.63 -9.50 16.94
CA ALA A 103 -4.72 -9.71 16.00
C ALA A 103 -4.27 -10.64 14.87
N ILE A 104 -5.04 -11.70 14.63
CA ILE A 104 -4.84 -12.68 13.57
C ILE A 104 -6.05 -12.60 12.63
N PRO A 105 -6.03 -11.70 11.63
CA PRO A 105 -7.12 -11.56 10.68
C PRO A 105 -7.10 -12.70 9.66
N VAL A 106 -8.26 -13.28 9.37
CA VAL A 106 -8.51 -14.16 8.22
C VAL A 106 -9.57 -13.48 7.36
N LYS A 107 -9.17 -13.03 6.17
CA LYS A 107 -9.99 -12.17 5.30
C LYS A 107 -10.05 -12.72 3.89
N ILE A 108 -11.21 -12.58 3.26
CA ILE A 108 -11.39 -12.74 1.83
C ILE A 108 -11.66 -11.37 1.22
N GLY A 109 -11.20 -11.15 -0.02
CA GLY A 109 -11.38 -9.87 -0.69
C GLY A 109 -11.48 -9.99 -2.19
N ALA A 110 -12.18 -9.04 -2.81
CA ALA A 110 -12.28 -8.90 -4.26
C ALA A 110 -11.29 -7.85 -4.73
N GLN A 111 -10.27 -8.23 -5.49
CA GLN A 111 -9.28 -7.32 -6.02
C GLN A 111 -9.72 -6.74 -7.36
N PHE A 112 -9.77 -5.42 -7.43
CA PHE A 112 -9.94 -4.64 -8.65
C PHE A 112 -8.60 -3.99 -9.00
N ARG A 113 -8.08 -4.29 -10.17
CA ARG A 113 -6.76 -3.84 -10.63
C ARG A 113 -6.90 -3.01 -11.89
N TYR A 114 -6.30 -1.83 -11.88
CA TYR A 114 -6.09 -1.00 -13.06
C TYR A 114 -4.60 -0.68 -13.19
N ARG A 115 -3.94 -1.35 -14.16
CA ARG A 115 -2.48 -1.29 -14.36
C ARG A 115 -1.71 -1.75 -13.12
N SER A 116 -0.97 -0.87 -12.48
CA SER A 116 -0.21 -1.10 -11.25
C SER A 116 -1.04 -0.82 -9.99
N LEU A 117 -2.13 -0.04 -10.09
CA LEU A 117 -3.00 0.26 -8.96
C LEU A 117 -3.98 -0.89 -8.71
N PHE A 118 -4.28 -1.13 -7.45
CA PHE A 118 -5.35 -2.02 -7.05
C PHE A 118 -6.13 -1.46 -5.86
N ALA A 119 -7.41 -1.80 -5.82
CA ALA A 119 -8.30 -1.60 -4.68
C ALA A 119 -8.94 -2.95 -4.34
N GLU A 120 -9.09 -3.23 -3.06
CA GLU A 120 -9.54 -4.53 -2.58
C GLU A 120 -10.39 -4.36 -1.33
N PRO A 121 -11.72 -4.28 -1.47
CA PRO A 121 -12.61 -4.50 -0.35
C PRO A 121 -12.40 -5.91 0.21
N GLN A 122 -12.34 -6.00 1.53
CA GLN A 122 -12.09 -7.21 2.29
C GLN A 122 -13.14 -7.36 3.39
N PHE A 123 -13.53 -8.61 3.64
CA PHE A 123 -14.38 -9.01 4.75
C PHE A 123 -13.85 -10.32 5.34
N GLY A 124 -14.03 -10.52 6.63
CA GLY A 124 -13.63 -11.74 7.30
C GLY A 124 -13.76 -11.67 8.80
N PHE A 125 -12.87 -12.38 9.47
CA PHE A 125 -12.90 -12.55 10.91
C PHE A 125 -11.49 -12.39 11.48
N THR A 126 -11.36 -11.66 12.57
CA THR A 126 -10.10 -11.51 13.29
C THR A 126 -10.19 -12.22 14.61
N TYR A 127 -9.26 -13.16 14.82
CA TYR A 127 -9.04 -13.76 16.13
C TYR A 127 -8.05 -12.91 16.92
N PHE A 128 -8.23 -12.81 18.23
CA PHE A 128 -7.34 -12.05 19.10
C PHE A 128 -6.69 -12.99 20.11
N ALA A 129 -5.37 -13.12 20.00
CA ALA A 129 -4.53 -13.85 20.93
C ALA A 129 -3.96 -12.90 21.99
N ASP A 130 -3.64 -13.45 23.17
CA ASP A 130 -3.08 -12.74 24.32
C ASP A 130 -3.93 -11.54 24.79
N ASN A 131 -5.24 -11.59 24.50
CA ASN A 131 -6.16 -10.53 24.87
C ASN A 131 -6.99 -10.91 26.10
N HIS A 132 -6.77 -10.22 27.21
CA HIS A 132 -7.58 -10.33 28.42
C HIS A 132 -8.80 -9.38 28.44
N THR A 133 -9.09 -8.69 27.32
CA THR A 133 -10.22 -7.74 27.17
C THR A 133 -11.37 -8.30 26.30
N PHE A 134 -12.35 -7.45 25.96
CA PHE A 134 -13.62 -7.74 25.26
C PHE A 134 -13.51 -8.53 23.93
N TYR A 135 -12.33 -8.63 23.32
CA TYR A 135 -12.15 -9.30 22.02
C TYR A 135 -11.81 -10.80 22.08
N GLN A 136 -11.86 -11.46 23.25
CA GLN A 136 -11.46 -12.87 23.44
C GLN A 136 -12.03 -13.87 22.41
N SER A 137 -13.26 -13.67 21.93
CA SER A 137 -13.93 -14.59 20.98
C SER A 137 -13.78 -14.21 19.50
N GLY A 138 -12.88 -13.28 19.16
CA GLY A 138 -12.74 -12.77 17.80
C GLY A 138 -13.81 -11.74 17.39
N SER A 139 -13.68 -11.16 16.21
CA SER A 139 -14.55 -10.10 15.70
C SER A 139 -14.69 -10.13 14.17
N THR A 140 -15.89 -9.82 13.68
CA THR A 140 -16.12 -9.57 12.27
C THR A 140 -15.30 -8.37 11.81
N THR A 141 -14.55 -8.57 10.73
CA THR A 141 -13.58 -7.62 10.21
C THR A 141 -13.96 -7.22 8.81
N TYR A 142 -13.94 -5.93 8.54
CA TYR A 142 -14.07 -5.39 7.20
C TYR A 142 -12.99 -4.36 6.96
N GLY A 143 -12.54 -4.28 5.72
CA GLY A 143 -11.46 -3.39 5.36
C GLY A 143 -11.45 -3.05 3.89
N LEU A 144 -10.65 -2.05 3.57
CA LEU A 144 -10.37 -1.64 2.22
C LEU A 144 -8.86 -1.47 2.09
N THR A 145 -8.26 -2.27 1.21
CA THR A 145 -6.84 -2.13 0.87
C THR A 145 -6.72 -1.44 -0.47
N ILE A 146 -5.95 -0.36 -0.54
CA ILE A 146 -5.59 0.32 -1.78
C ILE A 146 -4.08 0.29 -1.89
N GLY A 147 -3.55 -0.08 -3.04
CA GLY A 147 -2.11 -0.17 -3.19
C GLY A 147 -1.64 -0.11 -4.63
N SER A 148 -0.34 -0.24 -4.76
CA SER A 148 0.31 -0.32 -6.04
C SER A 148 1.54 -1.22 -6.05
N TYR A 149 1.79 -1.82 -7.20
CA TYR A 149 3.05 -2.52 -7.48
C TYR A 149 4.13 -1.50 -7.84
N ILE A 150 5.12 -1.34 -6.95
CA ILE A 150 6.32 -0.53 -7.22
C ILE A 150 7.21 -1.30 -8.21
N THR A 151 7.34 -2.60 -8.01
CA THR A 151 8.04 -3.53 -8.90
C THR A 151 7.15 -4.73 -9.17
N LYS A 152 7.49 -5.52 -10.18
CA LYS A 152 6.84 -6.79 -10.49
C LYS A 152 6.58 -7.69 -9.26
N HIS A 153 7.50 -7.66 -8.30
CA HIS A 153 7.40 -8.48 -7.10
C HIS A 153 7.25 -7.66 -5.82
N ILE A 154 7.11 -6.33 -5.87
CA ILE A 154 7.03 -5.51 -4.66
C ILE A 154 5.79 -4.63 -4.76
N SER A 155 4.88 -4.80 -3.82
CA SER A 155 3.70 -3.97 -3.65
C SER A 155 3.79 -3.13 -2.38
N LEU A 156 3.28 -1.91 -2.49
CA LEU A 156 3.05 -0.98 -1.39
C LEU A 156 1.54 -0.77 -1.28
N SER A 157 0.98 -0.87 -0.09
CA SER A 157 -0.45 -0.72 0.12
C SER A 157 -0.75 0.01 1.41
N ALA A 158 -1.82 0.80 1.40
CA ALA A 158 -2.49 1.28 2.59
C ALA A 158 -3.79 0.49 2.80
N ASN A 159 -4.10 0.14 4.03
CA ASN A 159 -5.33 -0.56 4.39
C ASN A 159 -6.06 0.21 5.49
N TYR A 160 -7.37 0.38 5.33
CA TYR A 160 -8.25 0.71 6.45
C TYR A 160 -8.92 -0.58 6.89
N GLU A 161 -8.93 -0.85 8.19
CA GLU A 161 -9.58 -2.02 8.74
C GLU A 161 -10.37 -1.66 9.99
N ARG A 162 -11.54 -2.26 10.14
CA ARG A 162 -12.41 -2.09 11.28
C ARG A 162 -12.95 -3.44 11.75
N TRP A 163 -12.94 -3.60 13.06
CA TRP A 163 -13.47 -4.74 13.78
C TRP A 163 -14.75 -4.31 14.47
N ASN A 164 -15.79 -5.13 14.35
CA ASN A 164 -17.06 -4.90 15.02
C ASN A 164 -17.43 -6.11 15.89
N LYS A 165 -17.63 -5.86 17.19
CA LYS A 165 -18.12 -6.87 18.14
C LYS A 165 -18.99 -6.19 19.20
N GLY A 166 -20.29 -6.49 19.22
CA GLY A 166 -21.20 -6.14 20.33
C GLY A 166 -21.22 -4.66 20.72
N GLY A 167 -21.14 -3.74 19.75
CA GLY A 167 -21.14 -2.28 19.99
C GLY A 167 -19.75 -1.66 20.16
N PHE A 168 -18.69 -2.46 20.33
CA PHE A 168 -17.31 -1.99 20.30
C PHE A 168 -16.76 -2.03 18.89
N ALA A 169 -16.28 -0.88 18.42
CA ALA A 169 -15.68 -0.72 17.11
C ALA A 169 -14.24 -0.23 17.23
N ALA A 170 -13.29 -1.11 16.92
CA ALA A 170 -11.89 -0.75 16.80
C ALA A 170 -11.53 -0.60 15.32
N SER A 171 -10.72 0.40 14.99
CA SER A 171 -10.30 0.61 13.61
C SER A 171 -8.86 1.10 13.55
N HIS A 172 -8.18 0.78 12.45
CA HIS A 172 -6.83 1.23 12.21
C HIS A 172 -6.63 1.58 10.73
N VAL A 173 -5.64 2.43 10.47
CA VAL A 173 -5.06 2.60 9.13
C VAL A 173 -3.68 2.01 9.15
N GLY A 174 -3.42 1.08 8.24
CA GLY A 174 -2.13 0.45 8.06
C GLY A 174 -1.47 0.80 6.74
N VAL A 175 -0.16 0.61 6.72
CA VAL A 175 0.69 0.68 5.53
C VAL A 175 1.52 -0.60 5.52
N GLY A 176 1.65 -1.22 4.36
CA GLY A 176 2.36 -2.46 4.19
C GLY A 176 3.20 -2.50 2.93
N VAL A 177 4.32 -3.20 3.01
CA VAL A 177 5.17 -3.55 1.87
C VAL A 177 5.18 -5.07 1.78
N ALA A 178 4.82 -5.61 0.62
CA ALA A 178 4.78 -7.04 0.40
C ALA A 178 5.59 -7.46 -0.82
N TYR A 179 6.25 -8.60 -0.70
CA TYR A 179 6.91 -9.28 -1.80
C TYR A 179 5.96 -10.31 -2.41
N ALA A 180 5.70 -10.24 -3.71
CA ALA A 180 4.82 -11.13 -4.45
C ALA A 180 5.61 -12.20 -5.22
N PHE A 181 5.39 -13.46 -4.86
CA PHE A 181 5.85 -14.65 -5.54
C PHE A 181 4.84 -15.09 -6.59
N SER A 182 5.30 -15.30 -7.82
CA SER A 182 4.47 -15.90 -8.87
C SER A 182 4.54 -17.41 -8.79
N LEU A 183 3.41 -18.06 -8.49
CA LEU A 183 3.30 -19.51 -8.51
C LEU A 183 3.17 -19.99 -9.96
N ARG A 184 4.32 -20.14 -10.64
CA ARG A 184 4.38 -20.78 -11.96
C ARG A 184 4.28 -22.29 -11.77
N GLY A 185 3.07 -22.83 -11.84
CA GLY A 185 2.85 -24.28 -11.81
C GLY A 185 1.44 -24.73 -11.43
N LEU A 186 0.60 -23.84 -10.89
CA LEU A 186 -0.70 -24.24 -10.32
C LEU A 186 -1.92 -23.93 -11.20
N HIS A 187 -1.77 -23.69 -12.51
CA HIS A 187 -2.88 -23.26 -13.37
C HIS A 187 -3.11 -24.10 -14.63
N THR A 188 -4.10 -25.00 -14.50
CA THR A 188 -4.83 -25.70 -15.57
C THR A 188 -5.96 -24.81 -16.17
N VAL A 189 -6.31 -23.69 -15.52
CA VAL A 189 -7.44 -22.84 -15.93
C VAL A 189 -7.06 -21.83 -17.02
N ASP A 190 -5.84 -21.27 -16.95
CA ASP A 190 -5.33 -20.35 -17.96
C ASP A 190 -5.08 -21.03 -19.33
N SER A 191 -4.79 -22.33 -19.36
CA SER A 191 -4.59 -23.10 -20.60
C SER A 191 -5.86 -23.23 -21.42
N ILE A 192 -7.04 -23.33 -20.80
CA ILE A 192 -8.31 -23.53 -21.51
C ILE A 192 -8.76 -22.25 -22.24
N MET A 193 -8.42 -21.06 -21.72
CA MET A 193 -8.78 -19.80 -22.36
C MET A 193 -7.77 -19.31 -23.41
N LYS A 194 -6.50 -19.73 -23.32
CA LYS A 194 -5.42 -19.20 -24.17
C LYS A 194 -5.25 -19.93 -25.50
N GLU A 195 -5.88 -21.10 -25.67
CA GLU A 195 -5.70 -21.96 -26.83
C GLU A 195 -6.45 -21.50 -28.09
N ARG A 196 -7.23 -20.41 -28.05
CA ARG A 196 -8.07 -19.98 -29.19
C ARG A 196 -7.57 -18.82 -30.05
N THR A 197 -6.43 -18.18 -29.75
CA THR A 197 -5.88 -17.15 -30.67
C THR A 197 -4.35 -17.11 -30.66
N PRO A 198 -3.67 -17.39 -31.80
CA PRO A 198 -2.27 -17.04 -31.94
C PRO A 198 -2.12 -15.51 -31.84
N PRO A 199 -1.13 -14.98 -31.11
CA PRO A 199 -0.94 -13.54 -31.01
C PRO A 199 -0.62 -12.98 -32.40
N PRO A 200 -1.26 -11.87 -32.83
CA PRO A 200 -0.85 -11.20 -34.06
C PRO A 200 0.61 -10.77 -33.90
N TYR A 201 1.42 -11.06 -34.92
CA TYR A 201 2.83 -10.67 -35.01
C TYR A 201 2.93 -9.14 -34.98
N ARG A 202 2.98 -8.54 -33.79
CA ARG A 202 3.28 -7.11 -33.64
C ARG A 202 4.77 -6.93 -33.95
N MET A 203 5.07 -6.38 -35.13
CA MET A 203 6.42 -5.92 -35.45
C MET A 203 6.91 -5.00 -34.32
N ARG A 204 8.09 -5.28 -33.77
CA ARG A 204 8.69 -4.44 -32.75
C ARG A 204 9.13 -3.14 -33.41
N PRO A 205 8.75 -1.95 -32.89
CA PRO A 205 9.23 -0.69 -33.44
C PRO A 205 10.76 -0.64 -33.36
N VAL A 206 11.41 -0.34 -34.48
CA VAL A 206 12.85 -0.13 -34.55
C VAL A 206 13.15 1.29 -34.12
N TYR A 207 13.91 1.43 -33.04
CA TYR A 207 14.27 2.73 -32.47
C TYR A 207 15.62 3.20 -32.99
N ASP A 208 15.70 4.46 -33.38
CA ASP A 208 16.95 5.09 -33.77
C ASP A 208 17.77 5.50 -32.54
N LYS A 209 18.65 4.61 -32.09
CA LYS A 209 19.46 4.81 -30.87
C LYS A 209 20.56 5.87 -31.02
N THR A 210 20.88 6.28 -32.25
CA THR A 210 21.91 7.28 -32.54
C THR A 210 21.37 8.71 -32.53
N SER A 211 20.04 8.87 -32.57
CA SER A 211 19.38 10.18 -32.56
C SER A 211 19.60 10.96 -31.25
N GLU A 212 19.62 12.29 -31.36
CA GLU A 212 19.68 13.19 -30.21
C GLU A 212 18.45 13.04 -29.30
N ASP A 213 17.28 12.80 -29.89
CA ASP A 213 16.02 12.53 -29.19
C ASP A 213 16.09 11.30 -28.26
N TRP A 214 16.86 10.27 -28.65
CA TRP A 214 17.07 9.08 -27.82
C TRP A 214 17.89 9.38 -26.55
N LYS A 215 18.92 10.22 -26.67
CA LYS A 215 19.71 10.69 -25.53
C LYS A 215 18.86 11.56 -24.60
N THR A 216 18.07 12.46 -25.17
CA THR A 216 17.17 13.38 -24.44
C THR A 216 16.10 12.61 -23.66
N GLN A 217 15.46 11.61 -24.28
CA GLN A 217 14.53 10.71 -23.58
C GLN A 217 15.19 10.03 -22.38
N ARG A 218 16.40 9.47 -22.55
CA ARG A 218 17.08 8.72 -21.49
C ARG A 218 17.39 9.61 -20.29
N SER A 219 17.78 10.86 -20.55
CA SER A 219 18.04 11.86 -19.52
C SER A 219 16.77 12.23 -18.74
N TYR A 220 15.67 12.51 -19.43
CA TYR A 220 14.39 12.77 -18.75
C TYR A 220 13.88 11.56 -17.96
N LYS A 221 14.06 10.35 -18.49
CA LYS A 221 13.72 9.13 -17.76
C LYS A 221 14.58 8.98 -16.49
N ALA A 222 15.88 9.24 -16.58
CA ALA A 222 16.77 9.21 -15.43
C ALA A 222 16.37 10.24 -14.38
N LEU A 223 16.12 11.49 -14.78
CA LEU A 223 15.64 12.56 -13.90
C LEU A 223 14.32 12.19 -13.23
N GLY A 224 13.37 11.62 -13.97
CA GLY A 224 12.11 11.13 -13.40
C GLY A 224 12.32 10.07 -12.32
N TRP A 225 13.23 9.11 -12.53
CA TRP A 225 13.56 8.09 -11.53
C TRP A 225 14.34 8.65 -10.34
N VAL A 226 15.25 9.60 -10.55
CA VAL A 226 15.98 10.28 -9.46
C VAL A 226 15.00 11.09 -8.60
N SER A 227 14.06 11.80 -9.22
CA SER A 227 13.02 12.55 -8.52
C SER A 227 12.15 11.64 -7.63
N ILE A 228 11.76 10.46 -8.13
CA ILE A 228 11.05 9.45 -7.31
C ILE A 228 11.98 8.89 -6.21
N GLY A 229 13.23 8.56 -6.57
CA GLY A 229 14.20 7.95 -5.67
C GLY A 229 14.62 8.86 -4.52
N VAL A 230 14.57 10.18 -4.70
CA VAL A 230 14.84 11.16 -3.63
C VAL A 230 13.55 11.56 -2.93
N GLY A 231 12.46 11.80 -3.67
CA GLY A 231 11.21 12.31 -3.12
C GLY A 231 10.49 11.34 -2.18
N VAL A 232 10.47 10.03 -2.50
CA VAL A 232 9.81 9.03 -1.66
C VAL A 232 10.54 8.82 -0.31
N PRO A 233 11.87 8.62 -0.26
CA PRO A 233 12.57 8.56 1.02
C PRO A 233 12.45 9.85 1.84
N LEU A 234 12.47 11.02 1.20
CA LEU A 234 12.36 12.30 1.90
C LEU A 234 10.98 12.51 2.53
N THR A 235 9.91 12.11 1.84
CA THR A 235 8.55 12.12 2.41
C THR A 235 8.41 11.11 3.55
N LEU A 236 8.99 9.92 3.42
CA LEU A 236 9.00 8.91 4.49
C LEU A 236 9.77 9.39 5.72
N LEU A 237 10.95 9.99 5.54
CA LEU A 237 11.71 10.62 6.63
C LEU A 237 10.92 11.76 7.29
N GLY A 238 10.22 12.56 6.48
CA GLY A 238 9.30 13.59 6.97
C GLY A 238 8.14 13.01 7.79
N LEU A 239 7.59 11.87 7.38
CA LEU A 239 6.55 11.15 8.13
C LEU A 239 7.09 10.58 9.46
N VAL A 240 8.26 9.93 9.43
CA VAL A 240 8.91 9.37 10.63
C VAL A 240 9.23 10.50 11.62
N THR A 241 9.76 11.62 11.15
CA THR A 241 10.04 12.79 12.00
C THR A 241 8.78 13.47 12.51
N ALA A 242 7.68 13.50 11.74
CA ALA A 242 6.39 13.97 12.23
C ALA A 242 5.83 13.06 13.35
N ILE A 243 5.99 11.75 13.22
CA ILE A 243 5.58 10.78 14.24
C ILE A 243 6.44 10.96 15.50
N ALA A 244 7.77 11.01 15.36
CA ALA A 244 8.68 11.24 16.48
C ALA A 244 8.45 12.60 17.17
N SER A 245 8.09 13.63 16.41
CA SER A 245 7.72 14.95 16.91
C SER A 245 6.46 14.92 17.76
N ALA A 246 5.47 14.11 17.38
CA ALA A 246 4.22 13.95 18.11
C ALA A 246 4.40 13.17 19.42
N GLU A 247 5.47 12.38 19.54
CA GLU A 247 5.80 11.62 20.75
C GLU A 247 6.68 12.41 21.73
N THR A 248 7.67 13.16 21.25
CA THR A 248 8.69 13.78 22.11
C THR A 248 8.52 15.29 22.31
N ASN A 249 7.60 15.96 21.61
CA ASN A 249 7.43 17.43 21.58
C ASN A 249 8.73 18.24 21.33
N SER A 250 9.82 17.58 20.95
CA SER A 250 11.17 18.14 20.89
C SER A 250 11.55 18.64 19.49
N ILE A 251 10.80 18.21 18.47
CA ILE A 251 11.08 18.51 17.07
C ILE A 251 10.18 19.65 16.60
N LYS A 252 10.79 20.67 15.98
CA LYS A 252 10.04 21.84 15.47
C LYS A 252 9.12 21.42 14.32
N PRO A 253 7.85 21.85 14.32
CA PRO A 253 6.87 21.43 13.31
C PRO A 253 7.24 21.82 11.88
N ALA A 254 8.01 22.90 11.72
CA ALA A 254 8.52 23.34 10.42
C ALA A 254 9.42 22.29 9.73
N THR A 255 10.16 21.47 10.51
CA THR A 255 11.16 20.53 9.97
C THR A 255 10.51 19.38 9.22
N TYR A 256 9.55 18.70 9.84
CA TYR A 256 8.85 17.59 9.18
C TYR A 256 7.92 18.09 8.08
N GLN A 257 7.32 19.27 8.23
CA GLN A 257 6.49 19.88 7.18
C GLN A 257 7.32 20.21 5.94
N TRP A 258 8.54 20.72 6.12
CA TRP A 258 9.45 20.99 5.01
C TRP A 258 9.92 19.71 4.33
N LEU A 259 10.28 18.66 5.09
CA LEU A 259 10.67 17.36 4.54
C LEU A 259 9.54 16.69 3.74
N ILE A 260 8.31 16.71 4.27
CA ILE A 260 7.14 16.20 3.56
C ILE A 260 6.85 17.05 2.33
N GLY A 261 6.82 18.38 2.47
CA GLY A 261 6.51 19.31 1.39
C GLY A 261 7.50 19.21 0.23
N SER A 262 8.81 19.28 0.53
CA SER A 262 9.87 19.12 -0.47
C SER A 262 9.86 17.73 -1.08
N GLY A 263 9.64 16.67 -0.29
CA GLY A 263 9.56 15.30 -0.82
C GLY A 263 8.39 15.12 -1.78
N VAL A 264 7.22 15.69 -1.48
CA VAL A 264 6.05 15.66 -2.36
C VAL A 264 6.32 16.45 -3.65
N VAL A 265 6.89 17.65 -3.56
CA VAL A 265 7.23 18.49 -4.72
C VAL A 265 8.26 17.80 -5.62
N VAL A 266 9.31 17.22 -5.04
CA VAL A 266 10.32 16.46 -5.78
C VAL A 266 9.69 15.21 -6.40
N THR A 267 8.79 14.51 -5.72
CA THR A 267 8.09 13.36 -6.31
C THR A 267 7.17 13.78 -7.46
N SER A 268 6.45 14.89 -7.32
CA SER A 268 5.53 15.37 -8.37
C SER A 268 6.26 15.94 -9.59
N ALA A 269 7.48 16.47 -9.41
CA ALA A 269 8.35 16.87 -10.51
C ALA A 269 8.74 15.70 -11.44
N SER A 270 8.59 14.45 -11.00
CA SER A 270 8.80 13.28 -11.88
C SER A 270 7.79 13.21 -13.03
N ILE A 271 6.58 13.76 -12.86
CA ILE A 271 5.47 13.69 -13.81
C ILE A 271 5.82 14.35 -15.15
N PRO A 272 6.21 15.65 -15.21
CA PRO A 272 6.60 16.28 -16.47
C PRO A 272 7.81 15.58 -17.11
N PHE A 273 8.77 15.08 -16.32
CA PHE A 273 9.92 14.34 -16.86
C PHE A 273 9.52 13.04 -17.57
N PHE A 274 8.60 12.25 -17.01
CA PHE A 274 8.12 11.04 -17.69
C PHE A 274 7.30 11.34 -18.93
N ILE A 275 6.46 12.39 -18.90
CA ILE A 275 5.69 12.84 -20.07
C ILE A 275 6.63 13.25 -21.21
N LEU A 276 7.65 14.06 -20.91
CA LEU A 276 8.64 14.48 -21.90
C LEU A 276 9.44 13.29 -22.43
N SER A 277 9.94 12.42 -21.55
CA SER A 277 10.62 11.18 -21.95
C SER A 277 9.78 10.37 -22.95
N HIS A 278 8.48 10.22 -22.70
CA HIS A 278 7.60 9.48 -23.61
C HIS A 278 7.36 10.21 -24.94
N LYS A 279 7.23 11.55 -24.92
CA LYS A 279 7.11 12.37 -26.13
C LYS A 279 8.33 12.21 -27.04
N TYR A 280 9.54 12.28 -26.47
CA TYR A 280 10.78 12.07 -27.21
C TYR A 280 10.92 10.61 -27.69
N LYS A 281 10.50 9.62 -26.90
CA LYS A 281 10.48 8.21 -27.34
C LYS A 281 9.73 7.98 -28.64
N LYS A 282 8.58 8.62 -28.81
CA LYS A 282 7.78 8.47 -30.03
C LYS A 282 8.47 9.04 -31.27
N ARG A 283 9.30 10.07 -31.12
CA ARG A 283 10.06 10.68 -32.22
C ARG A 283 11.24 9.83 -32.68
N THR A 284 11.73 8.95 -31.82
CA THR A 284 12.83 8.02 -32.16
C THR A 284 12.40 6.78 -32.95
N ILE A 285 11.11 6.62 -33.24
CA ILE A 285 10.62 5.50 -34.05
C ILE A 285 10.90 5.82 -35.52
N ARG A 286 11.72 5.01 -36.19
CA ARG A 286 11.95 5.19 -37.63
C ARG A 286 10.66 4.87 -38.39
N PRO A 287 10.21 5.73 -39.33
CA PRO A 287 9.26 5.28 -40.35
C PRO A 287 9.93 4.16 -41.15
N LEU A 288 9.19 3.07 -41.36
CA LEU A 288 9.58 1.98 -42.27
C LEU A 288 9.53 2.48 -43.71
#